data_AF-H6PUL5-F1
#
_entry.id   AF-H6PUL5-F1
#
_cell.length_a   1.000
_cell.length_b   1.000
_cell.length_c   1.000
_cell.angle_alpha   90.00
_cell.angle_beta   90.00
_cell.angle_gamma   90.00
#
_symmetry.space_group_name_H-M   'P 1'
#
loop_
_entity.id
_entity.type
_entity.pdbx_description
1 polymer ?
#
loop_
_entity_poly.entity_id
_entity_poly.type
_entity_poly.pdbx_seq_one_letter_code
_entity_poly.pdbx_strand_id
1 'polypeptide(L)'
;MQKILFKGPNISMKNENPDIKEIKTLADLPSGTGSEYFINAHGSEFFCKPTDLGLWGKIKSYFMPESSYLLMNIFSDEGTTPVLDITLLNKIQNNTTANQCNIVHIFSCHSGAAQHHLGWIQGNMVLCTYNKASDANIMRLAQNNYDARTKNNSLLIEYIRDHFHLLVASDFSISYKLDNQIYSFSLSANKIKQMKSIEELPAFLHKEYKAFVKFYENIHAKYHESYPEIFNLNIETKPKELTYDDLIKVFSRALTLETYNFNKFSLSKIETMLNQKGLCTDTSIRHAIEHGNSELLICLLNYGNTKVNTYTLDKAIEKGDLAILKAVLEHSTTKIESYTLDKAIEKGDLAILKAVLEHSTTKIESYTLDKAIEKGDLAILKAVLEHSTTKIEPYNLGKAIEKGNLAILKAVLEHSTTKIELYNLGEAIEKGDLAILKAVLEHSTTKIEPYNLGKAIEKGNLAILKAVLEHSTTKIELYNLGKAIEKGNLAILKAVLEHSTTKIELYNLGEAIEKGDLAILKAILEHSTTKIELYTLGKAIEEGDLAILKAVLEHSTIEVGSSNIYTAEETHNLDVIELVKKYSTINTITSEENTIDTTLTVVEEVPALGEGTEGV
;
A
#
# COMPACT_ATOMS: atom_id res chain seq x y z
N MET A 1 23.88 -38.29 10.77
CA MET A 1 22.84 -38.00 11.79
C MET A 1 21.62 -37.41 11.11
N GLN A 2 20.42 -37.71 11.61
CA GLN A 2 19.20 -37.02 11.16
C GLN A 2 19.23 -35.57 11.64
N LYS A 3 18.76 -34.63 10.81
CA LYS A 3 18.59 -33.22 11.19
C LYS A 3 17.17 -32.95 11.62
N ILE A 4 17.01 -32.23 12.72
CA ILE A 4 15.72 -31.94 13.34
C ILE A 4 15.64 -30.44 13.63
N LEU A 5 14.57 -29.78 13.19
CA LEU A 5 14.29 -28.39 13.52
C LEU A 5 13.19 -28.33 14.60
N PHE A 6 13.53 -27.73 15.73
CA PHE A 6 12.60 -27.47 16.82
C PHE A 6 12.01 -26.06 16.67
N LYS A 7 10.70 -25.97 16.42
CA LYS A 7 9.97 -24.70 16.32
C LYS A 7 9.13 -24.45 17.56
N GLY A 8 9.36 -23.32 18.24
CA GLY A 8 8.45 -22.81 19.26
C GLY A 8 7.13 -22.29 18.65
N PRO A 9 6.08 -22.10 19.46
CA PRO A 9 4.73 -21.73 18.98
C PRO A 9 4.66 -20.33 18.35
N ASN A 10 5.58 -19.41 18.68
CA ASN A 10 5.62 -18.04 18.17
C ASN A 10 6.61 -17.84 17.01
N ILE A 11 7.18 -18.92 16.43
CA ILE A 11 8.25 -18.82 15.43
C ILE A 11 7.70 -19.00 14.01
N SER A 12 7.44 -17.88 13.33
CA SER A 12 7.04 -17.86 11.91
C SER A 12 8.25 -17.93 10.97
N MET A 13 9.00 -19.04 10.98
CA MET A 13 9.96 -19.33 9.90
C MET A 13 9.50 -20.55 9.12
N LYS A 14 9.60 -20.52 7.79
CA LYS A 14 9.35 -21.71 6.94
C LYS A 14 10.58 -22.60 6.95
N ASN A 15 10.41 -23.93 7.03
CA ASN A 15 11.52 -24.82 6.67
C ASN A 15 11.80 -24.60 5.19
N GLU A 16 12.99 -24.16 4.85
CA GLU A 16 13.42 -24.11 3.45
C GLU A 16 14.21 -25.35 3.04
N ASN A 17 14.58 -26.22 4.00
CA ASN A 17 15.32 -27.44 3.74
C ASN A 17 14.42 -28.68 3.95
N PRO A 18 13.96 -29.36 2.87
CA PRO A 18 13.09 -30.53 2.98
C PRO A 18 13.75 -31.72 3.70
N ASP A 19 15.08 -31.75 3.80
CA ASP A 19 15.83 -32.81 4.46
C ASP A 19 15.83 -32.70 6.00
N ILE A 20 15.36 -31.58 6.55
CA ILE A 20 15.28 -31.36 8.00
C ILE A 20 13.88 -31.72 8.49
N LYS A 21 13.80 -32.69 9.41
CA LYS A 21 12.52 -33.06 10.04
C LYS A 21 12.09 -31.96 11.01
N GLU A 22 10.91 -31.40 10.81
CA GLU A 22 10.33 -30.45 11.76
C GLU A 22 9.61 -31.16 12.90
N ILE A 23 9.81 -30.67 14.12
CA ILE A 23 9.03 -31.07 15.29
C ILE A 23 8.48 -29.84 16.01
N LYS A 24 7.24 -29.96 16.49
CA LYS A 24 6.52 -28.88 17.19
C LYS A 24 6.37 -29.17 18.68
N THR A 25 6.45 -30.43 19.08
CA THR A 25 6.29 -30.84 20.48
C THR A 25 7.43 -31.74 20.93
N LEU A 26 7.65 -31.82 22.24
CA LEU A 26 8.66 -32.72 22.82
C LEU A 26 8.27 -34.19 22.73
N ALA A 27 6.98 -34.49 22.53
CA ALA A 27 6.53 -35.86 22.29
C ALA A 27 7.00 -36.40 20.95
N ASP A 28 7.33 -35.52 20.01
CA ASP A 28 7.80 -35.86 18.66
C ASP A 28 9.33 -36.06 18.58
N LEU A 29 10.04 -35.95 19.72
CA LEU A 29 11.49 -36.18 19.78
C LEU A 29 11.79 -37.62 19.33
N PRO A 30 12.70 -37.83 18.36
CA PRO A 30 13.04 -39.17 17.93
C PRO A 30 13.74 -39.93 19.06
N SER A 31 13.27 -41.15 19.29
CA SER A 31 13.92 -42.10 20.18
C SER A 31 15.00 -42.87 19.43
N GLY A 32 16.12 -43.16 20.08
CA GLY A 32 17.12 -44.09 19.55
C GLY A 32 18.43 -43.41 19.17
N THR A 33 18.60 -43.06 17.89
CA THR A 33 19.90 -42.62 17.39
C THR A 33 20.19 -41.13 17.60
N GLY A 34 21.46 -40.80 17.86
CA GLY A 34 21.95 -39.43 17.96
C GLY A 34 21.59 -38.60 16.73
N SER A 35 21.12 -37.38 16.97
CA SER A 35 20.61 -36.47 15.94
C SER A 35 21.22 -35.07 16.06
N GLU A 36 21.12 -34.30 14.98
CA GLU A 36 21.50 -32.90 14.93
C GLU A 36 20.27 -32.01 15.05
N TYR A 37 20.15 -31.34 16.18
CA TYR A 37 19.02 -30.48 16.53
C TYR A 37 19.34 -29.02 16.25
N PHE A 38 18.40 -28.36 15.61
CA PHE A 38 18.37 -26.94 15.34
C PHE A 38 17.27 -26.32 16.19
N ILE A 39 17.66 -25.59 17.24
CA ILE A 39 16.74 -24.92 18.15
C ILE A 39 16.68 -23.43 17.82
N ASN A 40 15.54 -23.02 17.26
CA ASN A 40 15.20 -21.62 17.06
C ASN A 40 14.45 -21.12 18.29
N ALA A 41 14.93 -20.06 18.94
CA ALA A 41 14.33 -19.44 20.13
C ALA A 41 14.51 -17.91 20.03
N HIS A 42 13.46 -17.15 20.34
CA HIS A 42 13.31 -15.73 19.95
C HIS A 42 13.95 -14.72 20.90
N GLY A 43 14.71 -15.17 21.90
CA GLY A 43 15.43 -14.31 22.81
C GLY A 43 14.59 -13.69 23.94
N SER A 44 13.39 -14.22 24.19
CA SER A 44 12.59 -13.92 25.39
C SER A 44 12.64 -15.03 26.43
N GLU A 45 13.42 -16.08 26.14
CA GLU A 45 13.53 -17.29 26.94
C GLU A 45 14.65 -17.19 27.99
N PHE A 46 14.29 -17.27 29.28
CA PHE A 46 15.27 -17.20 30.37
C PHE A 46 15.99 -18.54 30.63
N PHE A 47 17.32 -18.54 30.66
CA PHE A 47 18.12 -19.58 31.34
C PHE A 47 18.32 -19.16 32.81
N CYS A 48 17.43 -19.56 33.72
CA CYS A 48 17.54 -19.21 35.15
C CYS A 48 17.99 -20.38 36.02
N LYS A 49 18.77 -20.08 37.06
CA LYS A 49 18.92 -20.95 38.24
C LYS A 49 17.63 -20.95 39.07
N PRO A 50 17.25 -22.08 39.71
CA PRO A 50 16.20 -22.10 40.73
C PRO A 50 16.45 -21.16 41.92
N THR A 51 17.71 -20.86 42.25
CA THR A 51 18.09 -20.03 43.40
C THR A 51 18.01 -18.52 43.16
N ASP A 52 17.95 -18.09 41.90
CA ASP A 52 17.90 -16.67 41.50
C ASP A 52 16.46 -16.18 41.30
N LEU A 53 15.48 -17.03 41.62
CA LEU A 53 14.09 -16.62 41.65
C LEU A 53 13.90 -15.58 42.77
N GLY A 54 13.23 -14.47 42.44
CA GLY A 54 12.72 -13.52 43.43
C GLY A 54 11.80 -14.18 44.45
N LEU A 55 11.28 -13.41 45.41
CA LEU A 55 10.52 -13.89 46.57
C LEU A 55 9.49 -14.99 46.23
N TRP A 56 8.80 -14.87 45.09
CA TRP A 56 7.82 -15.84 44.60
C TRP A 56 8.37 -17.24 44.27
N GLY A 57 9.57 -17.36 43.71
CA GLY A 57 10.15 -18.67 43.41
C GLY A 57 10.82 -19.32 44.62
N LYS A 58 11.30 -18.53 45.59
CA LYS A 58 11.72 -19.04 46.91
C LYS A 58 10.54 -19.56 47.74
N ILE A 59 9.39 -18.90 47.68
CA ILE A 59 8.15 -19.38 48.31
C ILE A 59 7.71 -20.71 47.67
N LYS A 60 7.74 -20.82 46.33
CA LYS A 60 7.41 -22.08 45.66
C LYS A 60 8.35 -23.22 46.05
N SER A 61 9.67 -22.98 46.17
CA SER A 61 10.67 -24.00 46.55
C SER A 61 10.54 -24.52 47.99
N TYR A 62 9.91 -23.75 48.88
CA TYR A 62 9.79 -24.11 50.30
C TYR A 62 8.62 -25.04 50.60
N PHE A 63 7.59 -25.06 49.74
CA PHE A 63 6.36 -25.83 49.96
C PHE A 63 6.32 -27.19 49.25
N MET A 64 7.36 -27.60 48.51
CA MET A 64 7.41 -28.89 47.79
C MET A 64 8.82 -29.51 47.84
N PRO A 65 9.07 -30.54 48.67
CA PRO A 65 10.42 -31.02 48.99
C PRO A 65 10.95 -32.17 48.11
N GLU A 66 10.26 -32.56 47.03
CA GLU A 66 10.76 -33.60 46.12
C GLU A 66 11.34 -33.04 44.82
N SER A 67 12.34 -33.76 44.28
CA SER A 67 13.22 -33.48 43.15
C SER A 67 12.52 -33.30 41.78
N SER A 68 11.21 -33.05 41.77
CA SER A 68 10.34 -32.96 40.61
C SER A 68 10.12 -31.53 40.10
N TYR A 69 11.07 -30.61 40.29
CA TYR A 69 11.06 -29.26 39.68
C TYR A 69 11.30 -29.24 38.16
N LEU A 70 10.77 -30.23 37.43
CA LEU A 70 10.68 -30.27 35.98
C LEU A 70 9.23 -30.33 35.48
N LEU A 71 8.31 -29.73 36.21
CA LEU A 71 6.97 -29.39 35.73
C LEU A 71 6.73 -27.88 35.92
N MET A 72 7.43 -27.07 35.12
CA MET A 72 6.78 -25.90 34.56
C MET A 72 6.07 -26.39 33.30
N ASN A 73 4.76 -26.17 33.22
CA ASN A 73 3.93 -26.48 32.05
C ASN A 73 4.63 -25.95 30.80
N ILE A 74 5.06 -26.87 29.93
CA ILE A 74 5.77 -26.50 28.71
C ILE A 74 4.82 -25.87 27.69
N PHE A 75 3.50 -26.06 27.78
CA PHE A 75 2.50 -25.23 27.12
C PHE A 75 1.17 -25.38 27.87
N SER A 76 0.56 -24.28 28.27
CA SER A 76 -0.88 -24.22 28.56
C SER A 76 -1.37 -22.81 28.28
N ASP A 77 -2.25 -22.72 27.28
CA ASP A 77 -3.06 -21.57 26.88
C ASP A 77 -2.34 -20.33 26.35
N GLU A 78 -3.01 -19.65 25.42
CA GLU A 78 -2.60 -18.37 24.83
C GLU A 78 -2.18 -17.38 25.94
N GLY A 79 -0.87 -17.12 26.08
CA GLY A 79 -0.37 -16.11 27.00
C GLY A 79 0.93 -16.37 27.75
N THR A 80 1.57 -17.55 27.69
CA THR A 80 2.83 -17.80 28.41
C THR A 80 4.09 -17.74 27.55
N THR A 81 5.13 -17.06 28.07
CA THR A 81 6.49 -16.96 27.49
C THR A 81 7.14 -18.33 27.28
N PRO A 82 7.69 -18.63 26.08
CA PRO A 82 8.48 -19.84 25.86
C PRO A 82 9.72 -19.81 26.77
N VAL A 83 10.17 -20.97 27.26
CA VAL A 83 11.40 -21.08 28.06
C VAL A 83 12.31 -22.15 27.45
N LEU A 84 13.48 -21.73 27.01
CA LEU A 84 14.62 -22.55 26.61
C LEU A 84 15.44 -22.78 27.88
N ASP A 85 15.17 -23.89 28.56
CA ASP A 85 15.85 -24.26 29.80
C ASP A 85 16.61 -25.59 29.65
N ILE A 86 17.53 -25.88 30.58
CA ILE A 86 18.29 -27.13 30.72
C ILE A 86 17.42 -28.38 30.55
N THR A 87 16.16 -28.27 30.95
CA THR A 87 15.08 -29.23 30.73
C THR A 87 14.98 -29.76 29.30
N LEU A 88 15.01 -28.87 28.30
CA LEU A 88 14.88 -29.24 26.89
C LEU A 88 16.07 -30.08 26.44
N LEU A 89 17.28 -29.60 26.75
CA LEU A 89 18.52 -30.26 26.39
C LEU A 89 18.64 -31.63 27.09
N ASN A 90 18.22 -31.74 28.35
CA ASN A 90 18.12 -33.02 29.07
C ASN A 90 17.11 -33.96 28.42
N LYS A 91 15.95 -33.47 27.97
CA LYS A 91 14.96 -34.30 27.27
C LYS A 91 15.46 -34.79 25.92
N ILE A 92 16.17 -33.95 25.16
CA ILE A 92 16.84 -34.37 23.92
C ILE A 92 17.78 -35.53 24.22
N GLN A 93 18.63 -35.37 25.23
CA GLN A 93 19.63 -36.39 25.54
C GLN A 93 19.05 -37.67 26.13
N ASN A 94 18.02 -37.57 26.97
CA ASN A 94 17.36 -38.73 27.60
C ASN A 94 16.55 -39.58 26.61
N ASN A 95 16.19 -39.05 25.43
CA ASN A 95 15.53 -39.81 24.36
C ASN A 95 16.52 -40.51 23.41
N THR A 96 17.81 -40.27 23.58
CA THR A 96 18.88 -40.89 22.80
C THR A 96 19.44 -42.11 23.54
N THR A 97 19.88 -43.12 22.80
CA THR A 97 20.50 -44.32 23.39
C THR A 97 21.70 -43.95 24.26
N ALA A 98 21.87 -44.69 25.36
CA ALA A 98 23.02 -44.54 26.24
C ALA A 98 24.31 -44.66 25.42
N ASN A 99 25.18 -43.66 25.53
CA ASN A 99 26.46 -43.51 24.81
C ASN A 99 26.41 -42.89 23.40
N GLN A 100 25.27 -42.42 22.89
CA GLN A 100 25.26 -41.63 21.65
C GLN A 100 25.21 -40.12 21.94
N CYS A 101 25.91 -39.36 21.10
CA CYS A 101 26.01 -37.92 21.25
C CYS A 101 25.07 -37.18 20.29
N ASN A 102 24.32 -36.21 20.82
CA ASN A 102 23.56 -35.27 19.99
C ASN A 102 24.40 -34.04 19.65
N ILE A 103 24.18 -33.47 18.47
CA ILE A 103 24.67 -32.13 18.13
C ILE A 103 23.50 -31.17 18.29
N VAL A 104 23.64 -30.11 19.07
CA VAL A 104 22.59 -29.12 19.30
C VAL A 104 23.10 -27.74 18.90
N HIS A 105 22.37 -27.10 18.00
CA HIS A 105 22.59 -25.74 17.55
C HIS A 105 21.55 -24.83 18.19
N ILE A 106 21.99 -23.85 18.97
CA ILE A 106 21.11 -22.85 19.58
C ILE A 106 21.35 -21.51 18.92
N PHE A 107 20.26 -20.93 18.41
CA PHE A 107 20.25 -19.61 17.80
C PHE A 107 20.11 -18.44 18.82
N SER A 108 19.41 -18.65 19.93
CA SER A 108 18.96 -17.61 20.89
C SER A 108 20.04 -16.73 21.50
N CYS A 109 19.66 -15.48 21.84
CA CYS A 109 20.46 -14.46 22.55
C CYS A 109 20.79 -14.79 24.03
N HIS A 110 20.54 -16.01 24.50
CA HIS A 110 21.01 -16.52 25.81
C HIS A 110 21.96 -17.71 25.69
N SER A 111 22.48 -17.98 24.49
CA SER A 111 23.51 -18.98 24.16
C SER A 111 24.65 -19.16 25.19
N GLY A 112 25.21 -18.07 25.71
CA GLY A 112 26.29 -18.12 26.70
C GLY A 112 25.86 -18.80 28.01
N ALA A 113 24.60 -18.61 28.43
CA ALA A 113 24.06 -19.28 29.61
C ALA A 113 23.91 -20.79 29.37
N ALA A 114 23.53 -21.23 28.17
CA ALA A 114 23.47 -22.65 27.83
C ALA A 114 24.85 -23.33 27.97
N GLN A 115 25.92 -22.64 27.55
CA GLN A 115 27.30 -23.12 27.70
C GLN A 115 27.75 -23.18 29.15
N HIS A 116 27.44 -22.14 29.94
CA HIS A 116 27.76 -22.12 31.38
C HIS A 116 27.06 -23.24 32.17
N HIS A 117 25.90 -23.70 31.72
CA HIS A 117 25.11 -24.72 32.40
C HIS A 117 25.25 -26.13 31.80
N LEU A 118 26.16 -26.33 30.84
CA LEU A 118 26.32 -27.61 30.15
C LEU A 118 26.63 -28.77 31.13
N GLY A 119 27.27 -28.48 32.27
CA GLY A 119 27.52 -29.47 33.34
C GLY A 119 26.27 -30.10 33.97
N TRP A 120 25.10 -29.50 33.77
CA TRP A 120 23.82 -30.03 34.28
C TRP A 120 23.07 -30.90 33.26
N ILE A 121 23.61 -31.05 32.05
CA ILE A 121 23.06 -31.98 31.07
C ILE A 121 23.43 -33.41 31.45
N GLN A 122 22.47 -34.32 31.49
CA GLN A 122 22.70 -35.75 31.64
C GLN A 122 23.12 -36.31 30.27
N GLY A 123 24.23 -37.06 30.18
CA GLY A 123 24.70 -37.65 28.91
C GLY A 123 25.65 -36.78 28.07
N ASN A 124 25.85 -37.18 26.80
CA ASN A 124 26.87 -36.63 25.90
C ASN A 124 26.27 -35.69 24.86
N MET A 125 26.84 -34.49 24.69
CA MET A 125 26.29 -33.48 23.79
C MET A 125 27.39 -32.60 23.19
N VAL A 126 27.27 -32.28 21.90
CA VAL A 126 27.98 -31.17 21.27
C VAL A 126 27.03 -29.99 21.18
N LEU A 127 27.37 -28.89 21.84
CA LEU A 127 26.57 -27.67 21.85
C LEU A 127 27.27 -26.58 21.03
N CYS A 128 26.59 -26.11 19.98
CA CYS A 128 27.01 -25.01 19.12
C CYS A 128 26.11 -23.79 19.36
N THR A 129 26.73 -22.62 19.51
CA THR A 129 26.01 -21.35 19.60
C THR A 129 26.59 -20.33 18.65
N TYR A 130 25.70 -19.59 17.98
CA TYR A 130 26.09 -18.73 16.87
C TYR A 130 26.36 -17.27 17.23
N ASN A 131 26.23 -16.91 18.52
CA ASN A 131 26.52 -15.57 19.01
C ASN A 131 26.65 -15.54 20.53
N LYS A 132 27.19 -14.47 21.11
CA LYS A 132 27.13 -14.18 22.56
C LYS A 132 25.79 -13.54 22.92
N ALA A 133 25.37 -13.76 24.16
CA ALA A 133 24.15 -13.20 24.72
C ALA A 133 24.23 -11.68 24.89
N SER A 134 23.74 -10.93 23.90
CA SER A 134 23.49 -9.50 24.01
C SER A 134 22.50 -9.04 22.94
N ASP A 135 21.30 -8.68 23.38
CA ASP A 135 20.24 -7.96 22.66
C ASP A 135 19.54 -8.64 21.44
N ALA A 136 18.24 -8.36 21.31
CA ALA A 136 17.31 -8.94 20.33
C ALA A 136 17.60 -8.53 18.88
N ASN A 137 18.52 -7.59 18.66
CA ASN A 137 18.80 -7.03 17.33
C ASN A 137 19.97 -7.74 16.60
N ILE A 138 20.81 -8.54 17.28
CA ILE A 138 21.89 -9.34 16.63
C ILE A 138 21.36 -10.63 15.97
N MET A 139 20.04 -10.81 15.97
CA MET A 139 19.36 -11.96 15.40
C MET A 139 19.75 -12.19 13.95
N ARG A 140 19.89 -11.17 13.11
CA ARG A 140 20.11 -11.37 11.66
C ARG A 140 21.47 -11.98 11.31
N LEU A 141 22.54 -11.65 12.04
CA LEU A 141 23.87 -12.22 11.78
C LEU A 141 23.99 -13.65 12.30
N ALA A 142 23.48 -13.89 13.51
CA ALA A 142 23.37 -15.23 14.07
C ALA A 142 22.48 -16.11 13.16
N GLN A 143 21.40 -15.54 12.63
CA GLN A 143 20.47 -16.19 11.72
C GLN A 143 21.18 -16.57 10.43
N ASN A 144 21.99 -15.69 9.84
CA ASN A 144 22.73 -16.02 8.62
C ASN A 144 23.68 -17.22 8.78
N ASN A 145 24.38 -17.35 9.93
CA ASN A 145 25.25 -18.50 10.17
C ASN A 145 24.47 -19.76 10.53
N TYR A 146 23.44 -19.62 11.37
CA TYR A 146 22.55 -20.71 11.73
C TYR A 146 21.83 -21.26 10.49
N ASP A 147 21.30 -20.39 9.63
CA ASP A 147 20.68 -20.75 8.34
C ASP A 147 21.67 -21.33 7.34
N ALA A 148 22.89 -20.81 7.31
CA ALA A 148 23.95 -21.41 6.50
C ALA A 148 24.23 -22.86 6.96
N ARG A 149 24.22 -23.13 8.28
CA ARG A 149 24.37 -24.50 8.78
C ARG A 149 23.15 -25.37 8.46
N THR A 150 21.93 -24.88 8.65
CA THR A 150 20.72 -25.68 8.35
C THR A 150 20.67 -26.07 6.87
N LYS A 151 21.02 -25.16 5.96
CA LYS A 151 21.07 -25.42 4.51
C LYS A 151 22.25 -26.30 4.08
N ASN A 152 23.31 -26.40 4.89
CA ASN A 152 24.52 -27.15 4.52
C ASN A 152 24.46 -28.59 5.04
N ASN A 153 24.60 -29.58 4.15
CA ASN A 153 24.56 -31.01 4.49
C ASN A 153 25.93 -31.63 4.83
N SER A 154 27.02 -30.85 4.82
CA SER A 154 28.34 -31.31 5.27
C SER A 154 28.37 -31.63 6.76
N LEU A 155 29.41 -32.35 7.18
CA LEU A 155 29.66 -32.64 8.59
C LEU A 155 29.98 -31.35 9.34
N LEU A 156 29.67 -31.32 10.65
CA LEU A 156 29.86 -30.12 11.47
C LEU A 156 31.29 -29.59 11.38
N ILE A 157 32.29 -30.47 11.41
CA ILE A 157 33.70 -30.07 11.37
C ILE A 157 34.12 -29.50 10.00
N GLU A 158 33.58 -30.03 8.91
CA GLU A 158 33.80 -29.49 7.56
C GLU A 158 33.13 -28.12 7.41
N TYR A 159 31.91 -27.97 7.92
CA TYR A 159 31.22 -26.69 7.96
C TYR A 159 32.06 -25.64 8.72
N ILE A 160 32.59 -26.01 9.90
CA ILE A 160 33.45 -25.12 10.69
C ILE A 160 34.73 -24.77 9.93
N ARG A 161 35.39 -25.74 9.26
CA ARG A 161 36.56 -25.48 8.40
C ARG A 161 36.24 -24.46 7.30
N ASP A 162 35.18 -24.71 6.55
CA ASP A 162 34.88 -23.95 5.33
C ASP A 162 34.33 -22.54 5.63
N HIS A 163 33.71 -22.37 6.81
CA HIS A 163 33.08 -21.11 7.25
C HIS A 163 33.80 -20.47 8.43
N PHE A 164 35.00 -20.93 8.79
CA PHE A 164 35.70 -20.51 10.00
C PHE A 164 35.80 -18.98 10.10
N HIS A 165 36.25 -18.33 9.03
CA HIS A 165 36.36 -16.88 8.91
C HIS A 165 35.07 -16.12 9.27
N LEU A 166 33.92 -16.65 8.86
CA LEU A 166 32.59 -16.10 9.15
C LEU A 166 32.10 -16.38 10.58
N LEU A 167 32.51 -17.52 11.15
CA LEU A 167 32.21 -17.90 12.53
C LEU A 167 33.01 -17.05 13.53
N VAL A 168 34.28 -16.76 13.21
CA VAL A 168 35.12 -15.83 14.00
C VAL A 168 34.48 -14.44 14.08
N ALA A 169 33.87 -14.01 12.98
CA ALA A 169 33.16 -12.73 12.88
C ALA A 169 31.77 -12.71 13.54
N SER A 170 31.41 -13.75 14.32
CA SER A 170 30.08 -13.92 14.93
C SER A 170 30.10 -14.40 16.38
N ASP A 171 31.24 -14.32 17.06
CA ASP A 171 31.41 -14.82 18.45
C ASP A 171 30.90 -16.28 18.63
N PHE A 172 31.05 -17.12 17.59
CA PHE A 172 30.62 -18.52 17.60
C PHE A 172 31.34 -19.32 18.70
N SER A 173 30.62 -20.23 19.35
CA SER A 173 31.19 -21.09 20.39
C SER A 173 30.70 -22.52 20.24
N ILE A 174 31.59 -23.48 20.50
CA ILE A 174 31.33 -24.91 20.47
C ILE A 174 31.80 -25.55 21.78
N SER A 175 30.99 -26.44 22.35
CA SER A 175 31.33 -27.18 23.56
C SER A 175 30.99 -28.67 23.42
N TYR A 176 31.94 -29.52 23.78
CA TYR A 176 31.79 -30.98 23.82
C TYR A 176 31.64 -31.40 25.28
N LYS A 177 30.48 -31.92 25.64
CA LYS A 177 30.27 -32.64 26.90
C LYS A 177 30.33 -34.13 26.61
N LEU A 178 31.42 -34.77 27.01
CA LEU A 178 31.69 -36.19 26.78
C LEU A 178 32.17 -36.82 28.09
N ASP A 179 31.55 -37.90 28.54
CA ASP A 179 31.91 -38.64 29.75
C ASP A 179 32.07 -37.74 31.00
N ASN A 180 31.10 -36.82 31.18
CA ASN A 180 31.10 -35.79 32.22
C ASN A 180 32.26 -34.78 32.18
N GLN A 181 33.09 -34.79 31.13
CA GLN A 181 34.08 -33.76 30.86
C GLN A 181 33.54 -32.75 29.85
N ILE A 182 33.90 -31.48 30.03
CA ILE A 182 33.48 -30.39 29.16
C ILE A 182 34.72 -29.77 28.51
N TYR A 183 34.69 -29.67 27.19
CA TYR A 183 35.70 -29.00 26.38
C TYR A 183 35.02 -27.90 25.60
N SER A 184 35.42 -26.65 25.81
CA SER A 184 34.81 -25.49 25.16
C SER A 184 35.83 -24.71 24.34
N PHE A 185 35.40 -24.24 23.18
CA PHE A 185 36.15 -23.33 22.34
C PHE A 185 35.23 -22.21 21.88
N SER A 186 35.69 -20.97 22.07
CA SER A 186 34.92 -19.76 21.77
C SER A 186 35.74 -18.85 20.88
N LEU A 187 35.12 -18.42 19.79
CA LEU A 187 35.67 -17.42 18.90
C LEU A 187 35.22 -16.03 19.34
N SER A 188 36.02 -15.01 18.99
CA SER A 188 35.60 -13.63 19.22
C SER A 188 35.96 -12.67 18.10
N ALA A 189 34.98 -11.85 17.72
CA ALA A 189 35.15 -10.76 16.77
C ALA A 189 35.90 -9.55 17.36
N ASN A 190 36.14 -9.53 18.69
CA ASN A 190 36.75 -8.39 19.39
C ASN A 190 38.11 -7.97 18.82
N LYS A 191 38.94 -8.93 18.39
CA LYS A 191 40.25 -8.59 17.82
C LYS A 191 40.11 -7.98 16.43
N ILE A 192 39.16 -8.46 15.61
CA ILE A 192 38.87 -7.93 14.27
C ILE A 192 38.43 -6.46 14.37
N LYS A 193 37.57 -6.15 15.34
CA LYS A 193 37.06 -4.79 15.61
C LYS A 193 38.16 -3.77 16.00
N GLN A 194 39.37 -4.23 16.29
CA GLN A 194 40.51 -3.40 16.70
C GLN A 194 41.65 -3.39 15.66
N MET A 195 41.50 -4.11 14.54
CA MET A 195 42.50 -4.15 13.48
C MET A 195 42.58 -2.79 12.78
N LYS A 196 43.80 -2.37 12.46
CA LYS A 196 44.02 -1.11 11.72
C LYS A 196 43.92 -1.34 10.21
N SER A 197 44.09 -2.58 9.76
CA SER A 197 44.17 -2.95 8.36
C SER A 197 43.52 -4.32 8.10
N ILE A 198 42.85 -4.48 6.96
CA ILE A 198 42.28 -5.76 6.53
C ILE A 198 43.35 -6.83 6.29
N GLU A 199 44.57 -6.43 6.01
CA GLU A 199 45.74 -7.28 5.81
C GLU A 199 46.19 -8.00 7.09
N GLU A 200 45.77 -7.54 8.27
CA GLU A 200 46.02 -8.25 9.55
C GLU A 200 45.16 -9.52 9.68
N LEU A 201 44.03 -9.57 8.97
CA LEU A 201 43.00 -10.59 9.17
C LEU A 201 43.43 -11.99 8.74
N PRO A 202 44.09 -12.23 7.59
CA PRO A 202 44.53 -13.57 7.21
C PRO A 202 45.44 -14.22 8.26
N ALA A 203 46.41 -13.47 8.80
CA ALA A 203 47.33 -13.98 9.82
C ALA A 203 46.60 -14.29 11.13
N PHE A 204 45.67 -13.43 11.54
CA PHE A 204 44.81 -13.68 12.70
C PHE A 204 43.92 -14.91 12.52
N LEU A 205 43.20 -15.01 11.39
CA LEU A 205 42.32 -16.14 11.10
C LEU A 205 43.11 -17.46 11.04
N HIS A 206 44.31 -17.46 10.46
CA HIS A 206 45.18 -18.64 10.46
C HIS A 206 45.57 -19.06 11.87
N LYS A 207 45.93 -18.10 12.75
CA LYS A 207 46.27 -18.37 14.15
C LYS A 207 45.08 -18.96 14.92
N GLU A 208 43.90 -18.36 14.79
CA GLU A 208 42.68 -18.83 15.44
C GLU A 208 42.27 -20.22 14.92
N TYR A 209 42.38 -20.46 13.61
CA TYR A 209 42.09 -21.77 13.02
C TYR A 209 43.04 -22.84 13.54
N LYS A 210 44.34 -22.53 13.64
CA LYS A 210 45.33 -23.45 14.22
C LYS A 210 45.03 -23.78 15.69
N ALA A 211 44.56 -22.80 16.46
CA ALA A 211 44.12 -23.04 17.85
C ALA A 211 42.90 -23.96 17.91
N PHE A 212 41.93 -23.77 17.01
CA PHE A 212 40.76 -24.64 16.88
C PHE A 212 41.14 -26.07 16.46
N VAL A 213 42.02 -26.22 15.47
CA VAL A 213 42.54 -27.54 15.04
C VAL A 213 43.16 -28.28 16.22
N LYS A 214 44.04 -27.63 16.98
CA LYS A 214 44.66 -28.24 18.17
C LYS A 214 43.63 -28.63 19.24
N PHE A 215 42.62 -27.80 19.44
CA PHE A 215 41.51 -28.09 20.35
C PHE A 215 40.75 -29.34 19.90
N TYR A 216 40.38 -29.42 18.62
CA TYR A 216 39.65 -30.57 18.06
C TYR A 216 40.50 -31.85 18.08
N GLU A 217 41.77 -31.79 17.67
CA GLU A 217 42.69 -32.93 17.65
C GLU A 217 42.86 -33.57 19.04
N ASN A 218 42.92 -32.76 20.11
CA ASN A 218 43.01 -33.26 21.49
C ASN A 218 41.78 -34.10 21.87
N ILE A 219 40.58 -33.60 21.53
CA ILE A 219 39.33 -34.29 21.83
C ILE A 219 39.19 -35.53 20.93
N HIS A 220 39.47 -35.40 19.64
CA HIS A 220 39.44 -36.48 18.66
C HIS A 220 40.36 -37.63 19.09
N ALA A 221 41.61 -37.35 19.48
CA ALA A 221 42.56 -38.36 19.93
C ALA A 221 42.03 -39.20 21.11
N LYS A 222 41.23 -38.59 21.99
CA LYS A 222 40.65 -39.27 23.15
C LYS A 222 39.35 -40.02 22.85
N TYR A 223 38.55 -39.53 21.91
CA TYR A 223 37.14 -39.92 21.79
C TYR A 223 36.71 -40.46 20.42
N HIS A 224 37.57 -40.48 19.41
CA HIS A 224 37.20 -40.90 18.06
C HIS A 224 36.70 -42.36 17.97
N GLU A 225 37.24 -43.26 18.78
CA GLU A 225 36.75 -44.66 18.84
C GLU A 225 35.43 -44.77 19.61
N SER A 226 35.23 -43.95 20.64
CA SER A 226 34.04 -44.00 21.51
C SER A 226 32.81 -43.31 20.90
N TYR A 227 33.03 -42.25 20.12
CA TYR A 227 31.99 -41.43 19.50
C TYR A 227 32.27 -41.20 18.00
N PRO A 228 32.36 -42.27 17.18
CA PRO A 228 32.71 -42.17 15.76
C PRO A 228 31.70 -41.38 14.94
N GLU A 229 30.46 -41.23 15.41
CA GLU A 229 29.43 -40.40 14.76
C GLU A 229 29.74 -38.89 14.81
N ILE A 230 30.51 -38.45 15.82
CA ILE A 230 30.95 -37.06 15.98
C ILE A 230 32.35 -36.86 15.38
N PHE A 231 33.22 -37.85 15.53
CA PHE A 231 34.64 -37.79 15.19
C PHE A 231 34.98 -38.75 14.03
N ASN A 232 34.24 -38.65 12.94
CA ASN A 232 34.46 -39.48 11.74
C ASN A 232 35.54 -38.92 10.80
N LEU A 233 36.04 -37.72 11.05
CA LEU A 233 37.03 -37.05 10.22
C LEU A 233 38.13 -36.39 11.06
N ASN A 234 39.35 -36.52 10.57
CA ASN A 234 40.44 -35.63 10.95
C ASN A 234 40.20 -34.24 10.32
N ILE A 235 40.52 -33.19 11.07
CA ILE A 235 40.45 -31.83 10.54
C ILE A 235 41.72 -31.49 9.76
N GLU A 236 41.57 -30.87 8.59
CA GLU A 236 42.71 -30.37 7.83
C GLU A 236 43.43 -29.24 8.57
N THR A 237 44.75 -29.30 8.58
CA THR A 237 45.60 -28.32 9.27
C THR A 237 45.71 -26.99 8.51
N LYS A 238 45.45 -26.98 7.20
CA LYS A 238 45.44 -25.76 6.39
C LYS A 238 44.01 -25.21 6.28
N PRO A 239 43.77 -23.93 6.63
CA PRO A 239 42.45 -23.31 6.42
C PRO A 239 42.19 -23.09 4.94
N LYS A 240 40.90 -22.90 4.60
CA LYS A 240 40.47 -22.44 3.28
C LYS A 240 41.20 -21.14 2.88
N GLU A 241 41.64 -21.05 1.63
CA GLU A 241 42.18 -19.81 1.07
C GLU A 241 41.06 -18.78 0.88
N LEU A 242 41.26 -17.56 1.40
CA LEU A 242 40.26 -16.50 1.40
C LEU A 242 40.57 -15.47 0.32
N THR A 243 39.54 -15.08 -0.43
CA THR A 243 39.62 -13.96 -1.37
C THR A 243 39.54 -12.63 -0.62
N TYR A 244 39.90 -11.52 -1.27
CA TYR A 244 39.72 -10.18 -0.70
C TYR A 244 38.25 -9.92 -0.34
N ASP A 245 37.31 -10.37 -1.18
CA ASP A 245 35.87 -10.25 -0.92
C ASP A 245 35.43 -11.01 0.34
N ASP A 246 36.03 -12.17 0.61
CA ASP A 246 35.77 -12.92 1.85
C ASP A 246 36.27 -12.16 3.08
N LEU A 247 37.42 -11.49 2.98
CA LEU A 247 37.94 -10.63 4.05
C LEU A 247 37.02 -9.43 4.28
N ILE A 248 36.52 -8.80 3.21
CA ILE A 248 35.56 -7.69 3.29
C ILE A 248 34.25 -8.12 3.94
N LYS A 249 33.74 -9.32 3.63
CA LYS A 249 32.56 -9.88 4.30
C LYS A 249 32.80 -10.05 5.80
N VAL A 250 33.97 -10.53 6.19
CA VAL A 250 34.35 -10.70 7.61
C VAL A 250 34.38 -9.35 8.32
N PHE A 251 35.05 -8.34 7.75
CA PHE A 251 35.07 -7.00 8.31
C PHE A 251 33.69 -6.35 8.36
N SER A 252 32.89 -6.47 7.30
CA SER A 252 31.52 -5.92 7.25
C SER A 252 30.64 -6.53 8.34
N ARG A 253 30.83 -7.81 8.67
CA ARG A 253 30.16 -8.46 9.81
C ARG A 253 30.64 -7.93 11.15
N ALA A 254 31.95 -7.76 11.34
CA ALA A 254 32.49 -7.19 12.56
C ALA A 254 32.01 -5.74 12.79
N LEU A 255 31.95 -4.95 11.72
CA LEU A 255 31.36 -3.60 11.71
C LEU A 255 29.90 -3.65 12.13
N THR A 256 29.11 -4.52 11.49
CA THR A 256 27.69 -4.71 11.84
C THR A 256 27.54 -5.12 13.31
N LEU A 257 28.36 -6.03 13.84
CA LEU A 257 28.30 -6.39 15.27
C LEU A 257 28.60 -5.22 16.20
N GLU A 258 29.53 -4.34 15.83
CA GLU A 258 29.86 -3.17 16.65
C GLU A 258 28.79 -2.09 16.56
N THR A 259 28.12 -1.93 15.41
CA THR A 259 27.00 -0.99 15.25
C THR A 259 25.77 -1.44 16.03
N TYR A 260 25.52 -2.75 16.13
CA TYR A 260 24.43 -3.29 16.93
C TYR A 260 24.69 -3.26 18.44
N ASN A 261 25.95 -3.41 18.86
CA ASN A 261 26.36 -3.31 20.27
C ASN A 261 26.87 -1.91 20.64
N PHE A 262 26.37 -0.89 19.94
CA PHE A 262 26.91 0.46 20.01
C PHE A 262 26.91 0.98 21.45
N ASN A 263 28.08 1.40 21.91
CA ASN A 263 28.30 2.04 23.20
C ASN A 263 29.29 3.19 23.05
N LYS A 264 29.61 3.87 24.15
CA LYS A 264 30.51 5.03 24.16
C LYS A 264 31.92 4.80 23.59
N PHE A 265 32.36 3.54 23.46
CA PHE A 265 33.65 3.18 22.87
C PHE A 265 33.55 2.61 21.44
N SER A 266 32.33 2.52 20.88
CA SER A 266 32.10 1.89 19.59
C SER A 266 32.46 2.80 18.42
N LEU A 267 32.24 4.12 18.54
CA LEU A 267 32.47 5.06 17.44
C LEU A 267 33.91 5.02 16.94
N SER A 268 34.90 5.11 17.82
CA SER A 268 36.32 5.07 17.43
C SER A 268 36.73 3.76 16.75
N LYS A 269 36.12 2.63 17.16
CA LYS A 269 36.35 1.33 16.51
C LYS A 269 35.71 1.29 15.12
N ILE A 270 34.50 1.83 15.00
CA ILE A 270 33.76 1.92 13.73
C ILE A 270 34.54 2.79 12.75
N GLU A 271 34.98 3.98 13.17
CA GLU A 271 35.84 4.86 12.37
C GLU A 271 37.12 4.15 11.90
N THR A 272 37.76 3.39 12.79
CA THR A 272 38.95 2.60 12.44
C THR A 272 38.64 1.56 11.37
N MET A 273 37.51 0.85 11.49
CA MET A 273 37.07 -0.12 10.48
C MET A 273 36.70 0.55 9.16
N LEU A 274 36.07 1.73 9.19
CA LEU A 274 35.69 2.51 8.00
C LEU A 274 36.89 3.10 7.24
N ASN A 275 38.14 2.94 7.71
CA ASN A 275 39.32 3.24 6.89
C ASN A 275 39.54 2.21 5.76
N GLN A 276 38.92 1.03 5.84
CA GLN A 276 39.04 -0.01 4.82
C GLN A 276 38.09 0.26 3.67
N LYS A 277 38.50 0.07 2.41
CA LYS A 277 37.64 0.27 1.23
C LYS A 277 36.73 -0.94 0.97
N GLY A 278 35.53 -0.70 0.45
CA GLY A 278 34.63 -1.76 -0.03
C GLY A 278 33.71 -2.38 1.04
N LEU A 279 33.62 -1.81 2.25
CA LEU A 279 32.71 -2.29 3.28
C LEU A 279 31.25 -2.02 2.93
N CYS A 280 30.37 -2.97 3.26
CA CYS A 280 28.93 -2.78 3.14
C CYS A 280 28.38 -2.13 4.42
N THR A 281 27.87 -0.91 4.31
CA THR A 281 27.36 -0.11 5.45
C THR A 281 25.84 -0.03 5.53
N ASP A 282 25.10 -0.50 4.51
CA ASP A 282 23.64 -0.35 4.39
C ASP A 282 22.87 -0.82 5.64
N THR A 283 23.28 -1.96 6.20
CA THR A 283 22.64 -2.51 7.40
C THR A 283 22.92 -1.68 8.64
N SER A 284 24.17 -1.22 8.78
CA SER A 284 24.59 -0.38 9.89
C SER A 284 23.89 0.98 9.85
N ILE A 285 23.74 1.57 8.65
CA ILE A 285 23.02 2.84 8.45
C ILE A 285 21.56 2.68 8.86
N ARG A 286 20.89 1.63 8.39
CA ARG A 286 19.51 1.33 8.78
C ARG A 286 19.37 1.15 10.29
N HIS A 287 20.29 0.42 10.92
CA HIS A 287 20.28 0.23 12.36
C HIS A 287 20.43 1.55 13.11
N ALA A 288 21.33 2.44 12.66
CA ALA A 288 21.51 3.76 13.24
C ALA A 288 20.23 4.61 13.14
N ILE A 289 19.51 4.55 12.01
CA ILE A 289 18.21 5.22 11.81
C ILE A 289 17.15 4.65 12.78
N GLU A 290 17.00 3.32 12.81
CA GLU A 290 16.02 2.62 13.67
C GLU A 290 16.20 3.02 15.15
N HIS A 291 17.44 3.14 15.61
CA HIS A 291 17.78 3.46 17.00
C HIS A 291 17.87 4.96 17.30
N GLY A 292 17.71 5.84 16.31
CA GLY A 292 17.80 7.28 16.53
C GLY A 292 19.24 7.77 16.80
N ASN A 293 20.26 7.03 16.38
CA ASN A 293 21.65 7.32 16.70
C ASN A 293 22.30 8.20 15.60
N SER A 294 22.11 9.51 15.71
CA SER A 294 22.58 10.49 14.72
C SER A 294 24.11 10.53 14.57
N GLU A 295 24.86 10.36 15.66
CA GLU A 295 26.33 10.38 15.62
C GLU A 295 26.88 9.18 14.82
N LEU A 296 26.37 7.98 15.10
CA LEU A 296 26.70 6.79 14.32
C LEU A 296 26.28 6.91 12.85
N LEU A 297 25.09 7.46 12.60
CA LEU A 297 24.57 7.66 11.26
C LEU A 297 25.50 8.56 10.42
N ILE A 298 25.88 9.71 10.95
CA ILE A 298 26.79 10.65 10.27
C ILE A 298 28.15 9.99 9.99
N CYS A 299 28.69 9.27 10.96
CA CYS A 299 29.94 8.50 10.77
C CYS A 299 29.85 7.52 9.60
N LEU A 300 28.74 6.77 9.50
CA LEU A 300 28.52 5.79 8.43
C LEU A 300 28.23 6.44 7.07
N LEU A 301 27.51 7.55 7.03
CA LEU A 301 27.18 8.25 5.77
C LEU A 301 28.41 8.93 5.14
N ASN A 302 29.34 9.42 5.96
CA ASN A 302 30.61 10.00 5.50
C ASN A 302 31.59 8.95 4.90
N TYR A 303 31.32 7.65 5.08
CA TYR A 303 32.17 6.62 4.53
C TYR A 303 32.01 6.51 3.00
N GLY A 304 33.11 6.72 2.26
CA GLY A 304 33.23 6.35 0.85
C GLY A 304 32.22 7.00 -0.10
N ASN A 305 31.61 8.13 0.27
CA ASN A 305 30.43 8.71 -0.40
C ASN A 305 29.31 7.67 -0.55
N THR A 306 28.91 7.04 0.56
CA THR A 306 27.87 6.02 0.57
C THR A 306 26.62 6.56 -0.12
N LYS A 307 26.21 5.89 -1.21
CA LYS A 307 24.99 6.26 -1.93
C LYS A 307 23.78 5.77 -1.14
N VAL A 308 23.07 6.71 -0.53
CA VAL A 308 21.79 6.43 0.12
C VAL A 308 20.75 6.03 -0.93
N ASN A 309 20.22 4.81 -0.81
CA ASN A 309 19.12 4.34 -1.64
C ASN A 309 17.76 4.82 -1.11
N THR A 310 16.71 4.67 -1.92
CA THR A 310 15.32 5.07 -1.58
C THR A 310 14.81 4.39 -0.32
N TYR A 311 15.14 3.11 -0.10
CA TYR A 311 14.72 2.37 1.08
C TYR A 311 15.26 2.96 2.40
N THR A 312 16.52 3.42 2.42
CA THR A 312 17.10 4.09 3.59
C THR A 312 16.41 5.42 3.88
N LEU A 313 16.07 6.18 2.84
CA LEU A 313 15.33 7.43 2.97
C LEU A 313 13.91 7.19 3.51
N ASP A 314 13.20 6.20 2.97
CA ASP A 314 11.89 5.79 3.47
C ASP A 314 11.93 5.44 4.96
N LYS A 315 12.98 4.73 5.41
CA LYS A 315 13.16 4.40 6.83
C LYS A 315 13.39 5.62 7.70
N ALA A 316 14.10 6.63 7.20
CA ALA A 316 14.29 7.89 7.91
C ALA A 316 12.97 8.67 8.04
N ILE A 317 12.14 8.68 6.99
CA ILE A 317 10.79 9.28 7.02
C ILE A 317 9.88 8.54 8.02
N GLU A 318 9.88 7.20 7.98
CA GLU A 318 9.13 6.36 8.91
C GLU A 318 9.54 6.63 10.36
N LYS A 319 10.84 6.79 10.63
CA LYS A 319 11.37 7.14 11.95
C LYS A 319 10.81 8.48 12.45
N GLY A 320 10.62 9.45 11.56
CA GLY A 320 10.06 10.77 11.89
C GLY A 320 11.00 11.67 12.69
N ASP A 321 12.30 11.36 12.71
CA ASP A 321 13.31 12.23 13.29
C ASP A 321 13.90 13.13 12.21
N LEU A 322 13.62 14.44 12.32
CA LEU A 322 14.02 15.44 11.33
C LEU A 322 15.55 15.54 11.19
N ALA A 323 16.31 15.39 12.28
CA ALA A 323 17.77 15.48 12.23
C ALA A 323 18.37 14.31 11.44
N ILE A 324 17.84 13.11 11.67
CA ILE A 324 18.20 11.91 10.92
C ILE A 324 17.83 12.05 9.45
N LEU A 325 16.62 12.51 9.15
CA LEU A 325 16.17 12.70 7.77
C LEU A 325 17.07 13.69 7.01
N LYS A 326 17.41 14.82 7.63
CA LYS A 326 18.31 15.81 7.01
C LYS A 326 19.70 15.22 6.73
N ALA A 327 20.28 14.50 7.69
CA ALA A 327 21.57 13.83 7.48
C ALA A 327 21.51 12.84 6.30
N VAL A 328 20.42 12.08 6.18
CA VAL A 328 20.22 11.12 5.08
C VAL A 328 20.02 11.83 3.74
N LEU A 329 19.24 12.92 3.69
CA LEU A 329 19.00 13.71 2.48
C LEU A 329 20.28 14.41 1.98
N GLU A 330 21.10 14.95 2.87
CA GLU A 330 22.39 15.59 2.51
C GLU A 330 23.36 14.62 1.81
N HIS A 331 23.23 13.31 2.09
CA HIS A 331 24.04 12.26 1.47
C HIS A 331 23.30 11.50 0.37
N SER A 332 22.06 11.88 0.06
CA SER A 332 21.29 11.30 -1.03
C SER A 332 21.64 11.99 -2.34
N THR A 333 22.05 11.20 -3.32
CA THR A 333 22.12 11.64 -4.73
C THR A 333 20.97 11.04 -5.56
N THR A 334 20.09 10.31 -4.90
CA THR A 334 19.00 9.56 -5.53
C THR A 334 17.84 10.50 -5.83
N LYS A 335 17.14 10.26 -6.95
CA LYS A 335 15.88 10.96 -7.25
C LYS A 335 14.87 10.63 -6.15
N ILE A 336 14.20 11.64 -5.60
CA ILE A 336 13.04 11.38 -4.74
C ILE A 336 11.94 10.82 -5.62
N GLU A 337 11.63 9.55 -5.39
CA GLU A 337 10.50 8.88 -6.02
C GLU A 337 9.22 9.37 -5.37
N SER A 338 8.15 9.39 -6.16
CA SER A 338 6.82 9.76 -5.70
C SER A 338 6.34 8.92 -4.52
N TYR A 339 6.64 7.62 -4.51
CA TYR A 339 6.29 6.72 -3.41
C TYR A 339 6.92 7.16 -2.08
N THR A 340 8.18 7.64 -2.12
CA THR A 340 8.84 8.21 -0.94
C THR A 340 8.14 9.49 -0.47
N LEU A 341 7.70 10.32 -1.41
CA LEU A 341 6.97 11.54 -1.09
C LEU A 341 5.56 11.25 -0.54
N ASP A 342 4.88 10.26 -1.09
CA ASP A 342 3.58 9.78 -0.60
C ASP A 342 3.70 9.28 0.83
N LYS A 343 4.78 8.55 1.18
CA LYS A 343 5.08 8.17 2.58
C LYS A 343 5.24 9.39 3.50
N ALA A 344 5.91 10.44 3.05
CA ALA A 344 6.06 11.68 3.83
C ALA A 344 4.70 12.38 4.04
N ILE A 345 3.84 12.40 3.03
CA ILE A 345 2.46 12.91 3.11
C ILE A 345 1.62 12.07 4.07
N GLU A 346 1.71 10.74 3.98
CA GLU A 346 0.99 9.80 4.84
C GLU A 346 1.43 9.91 6.30
N LYS A 347 2.73 10.12 6.55
CA LYS A 347 3.27 10.41 7.89
C LYS A 347 2.58 11.62 8.53
N GLY A 348 2.20 12.62 7.73
CA GLY A 348 1.46 13.80 8.18
C GLY A 348 2.29 14.78 9.02
N ASP A 349 3.61 14.60 9.06
CA ASP A 349 4.53 15.53 9.71
C ASP A 349 5.00 16.58 8.70
N LEU A 350 4.55 17.82 8.87
CA LEU A 350 4.86 18.93 7.98
C LEU A 350 6.36 19.23 7.89
N ALA A 351 7.11 19.07 8.98
CA ALA A 351 8.55 19.36 8.99
C ALA A 351 9.33 18.30 8.19
N ILE A 352 8.92 17.04 8.32
CA ILE A 352 9.44 15.92 7.53
C ILE A 352 9.13 16.13 6.04
N LEU A 353 7.88 16.44 5.70
CA LEU A 353 7.49 16.71 4.32
C LEU A 353 8.29 17.86 3.70
N LYS A 354 8.42 18.99 4.41
CA LYS A 354 9.20 20.14 3.92
C LYS A 354 10.66 19.78 3.66
N ALA A 355 11.29 19.01 4.54
CA ALA A 355 12.66 18.55 4.32
C ALA A 355 12.80 17.71 3.03
N VAL A 356 11.82 16.84 2.73
CA VAL A 356 11.83 16.06 1.47
C VAL A 356 11.55 16.96 0.26
N LEU A 357 10.63 17.92 0.37
CA LEU A 357 10.30 18.86 -0.70
C LEU A 357 11.46 19.79 -1.06
N GLU A 358 12.28 20.19 -0.08
CA GLU A 358 13.46 21.04 -0.27
C GLU A 358 14.60 20.31 -1.02
N HIS A 359 14.54 18.99 -1.13
CA HIS A 359 15.55 18.21 -1.84
C HIS A 359 15.50 18.49 -3.35
N SER A 360 16.66 18.81 -3.94
CA SER A 360 16.75 19.32 -5.34
C SER A 360 16.23 18.37 -6.41
N THR A 361 16.15 17.06 -6.12
CA THR A 361 15.65 16.05 -7.06
C THR A 361 14.15 15.80 -6.96
N THR A 362 13.45 16.47 -6.03
CA THR A 362 12.02 16.29 -5.80
C THR A 362 11.19 16.88 -6.94
N LYS A 363 10.23 16.09 -7.42
CA LYS A 363 9.24 16.50 -8.40
C LYS A 363 7.86 16.07 -7.92
N ILE A 364 6.90 16.98 -8.02
CA ILE A 364 5.50 16.67 -7.71
C ILE A 364 4.86 16.08 -8.96
N GLU A 365 4.44 14.83 -8.85
CA GLU A 365 3.67 14.15 -9.87
C GLU A 365 2.17 14.25 -9.53
N SER A 366 1.31 14.15 -10.54
CA SER A 366 -0.14 14.36 -10.40
C SER A 366 -0.78 13.51 -9.29
N TYR A 367 -0.39 12.24 -9.18
CA TYR A 367 -0.92 11.34 -8.14
C TYR A 367 -0.37 11.63 -6.74
N THR A 368 0.80 12.26 -6.59
CA THR A 368 1.28 12.73 -5.29
C THR A 368 0.39 13.86 -4.78
N LEU A 369 0.00 14.78 -5.67
CA LEU A 369 -0.94 15.84 -5.32
C LEU A 369 -2.30 15.28 -4.93
N ASP A 370 -2.80 14.29 -5.66
CA ASP A 370 -3.99 13.54 -5.26
C ASP A 370 -3.88 12.98 -3.85
N LYS A 371 -2.70 12.43 -3.50
CA LYS A 371 -2.49 11.85 -2.19
C LYS A 371 -2.53 12.88 -1.06
N ALA A 372 -2.01 14.09 -1.32
CA ALA A 372 -2.15 15.21 -0.42
C ALA A 372 -3.61 15.68 -0.27
N ILE A 373 -4.39 15.71 -1.37
CA ILE A 373 -5.83 16.02 -1.36
C ILE A 373 -6.61 14.97 -0.55
N GLU A 374 -6.33 13.69 -0.79
CA GLU A 374 -6.94 12.56 -0.08
C GLU A 374 -6.63 12.57 1.42
N LYS A 375 -5.39 12.92 1.80
CA LYS A 375 -4.98 13.11 3.20
C LYS A 375 -5.87 14.13 3.90
N GLY A 376 -6.29 15.18 3.18
CA GLY A 376 -7.23 16.20 3.68
C GLY A 376 -6.64 17.16 4.71
N ASP A 377 -5.32 17.13 4.90
CA ASP A 377 -4.59 18.06 5.75
C ASP A 377 -4.18 19.28 4.90
N LEU A 378 -4.75 20.44 5.23
CA LEU A 378 -4.53 21.68 4.49
C LEU A 378 -3.08 22.16 4.54
N ALA A 379 -2.37 21.95 5.64
CA ALA A 379 -0.98 22.40 5.77
C ALA A 379 -0.04 21.56 4.90
N ILE A 380 -0.28 20.24 4.86
CA ILE A 380 0.42 19.30 3.97
C ILE A 380 0.15 19.63 2.50
N LEU A 381 -1.12 19.83 2.14
CA LEU A 381 -1.48 20.20 0.77
C LEU A 381 -0.84 21.51 0.34
N LYS A 382 -0.87 22.55 1.18
CA LYS A 382 -0.22 23.83 0.87
C LYS A 382 1.29 23.69 0.65
N ALA A 383 1.98 22.89 1.47
CA ALA A 383 3.40 22.63 1.25
C ALA A 383 3.68 21.97 -0.11
N VAL A 384 2.84 21.03 -0.55
CA VAL A 384 2.94 20.42 -1.89
C VAL A 384 2.63 21.43 -2.99
N LEU A 385 1.59 22.24 -2.84
CA LEU A 385 1.19 23.28 -3.79
C LEU A 385 2.25 24.38 -3.97
N GLU A 386 2.96 24.74 -2.90
CA GLU A 386 4.04 25.75 -2.94
C GLU A 386 5.28 25.28 -3.69
N HIS A 387 5.43 23.97 -3.95
CA HIS A 387 6.58 23.44 -4.65
C HIS A 387 6.58 23.83 -6.13
N SER A 388 7.71 24.31 -6.64
CA SER A 388 7.82 24.94 -7.97
C SER A 388 7.47 24.02 -9.16
N THR A 389 7.52 22.71 -8.96
CA THR A 389 7.19 21.72 -10.00
C THR A 389 5.72 21.32 -10.01
N THR A 390 4.92 21.81 -9.06
CA THR A 390 3.51 21.45 -8.93
C THR A 390 2.69 22.02 -10.09
N LYS A 391 1.89 21.15 -10.70
CA LYS A 391 0.91 21.50 -11.72
C LYS A 391 -0.42 20.86 -11.34
N ILE A 392 -1.49 21.63 -11.41
CA ILE A 392 -2.83 21.11 -11.19
C ILE A 392 -3.34 20.59 -12.52
N GLU A 393 -3.51 19.29 -12.61
CA GLU A 393 -4.24 18.66 -13.69
C GLU A 393 -5.73 18.67 -13.36
N PRO A 394 -6.62 18.72 -14.37
CA PRO A 394 -8.04 18.83 -14.10
C PRO A 394 -8.63 17.59 -13.39
N TYR A 395 -7.97 16.42 -13.45
CA TYR A 395 -8.31 15.28 -12.57
C TYR A 395 -8.05 15.55 -11.08
N ASN A 396 -6.97 16.27 -10.72
CA ASN A 396 -6.68 16.62 -9.32
C ASN A 396 -7.78 17.54 -8.76
N LEU A 397 -8.26 18.49 -9.58
CA LEU A 397 -9.38 19.34 -9.20
C LEU A 397 -10.66 18.51 -8.98
N GLY A 398 -10.93 17.54 -9.85
CA GLY A 398 -12.03 16.59 -9.66
C GLY A 398 -11.97 15.85 -8.33
N LYS A 399 -10.78 15.34 -7.94
CA LYS A 399 -10.59 14.75 -6.61
C LYS A 399 -10.85 15.72 -5.46
N ALA A 400 -10.44 16.98 -5.59
CA ALA A 400 -10.71 17.99 -4.56
C ALA A 400 -12.22 18.28 -4.42
N ILE A 401 -12.96 18.31 -5.52
CA ILE A 401 -14.42 18.43 -5.56
C ILE A 401 -15.07 17.20 -4.91
N GLU A 402 -14.64 16.00 -5.27
CA GLU A 402 -15.14 14.73 -4.72
C GLU A 402 -14.92 14.67 -3.20
N LYS A 403 -13.73 15.07 -2.73
CA LYS A 403 -13.39 15.15 -1.31
C LYS A 403 -14.38 16.01 -0.51
N GLY A 404 -14.97 17.03 -1.14
CA GLY A 404 -16.01 17.88 -0.55
C GLY A 404 -15.52 18.79 0.58
N ASN A 405 -14.20 18.91 0.78
CA ASN A 405 -13.64 19.83 1.76
C ASN A 405 -13.36 21.18 1.09
N LEU A 406 -14.17 22.19 1.41
CA LEU A 406 -14.08 23.53 0.81
C LEU A 406 -12.71 24.18 0.98
N ALA A 407 -12.02 23.97 2.11
CA ALA A 407 -10.71 24.58 2.33
C ALA A 407 -9.63 23.95 1.43
N ILE A 408 -9.70 22.64 1.21
CA ILE A 408 -8.83 21.90 0.29
C ILE A 408 -9.10 22.34 -1.15
N LEU A 409 -10.36 22.40 -1.55
CA LEU A 409 -10.75 22.87 -2.88
C LEU A 409 -10.25 24.29 -3.16
N LYS A 410 -10.44 25.22 -2.21
CA LYS A 410 -9.97 26.60 -2.35
C LYS A 410 -8.45 26.67 -2.53
N ALA A 411 -7.68 25.89 -1.75
CA ALA A 411 -6.24 25.85 -1.92
C ALA A 411 -5.82 25.36 -3.32
N VAL A 412 -6.52 24.36 -3.88
CA VAL A 412 -6.26 23.90 -5.25
C VAL A 412 -6.66 24.97 -6.28
N LEU A 413 -7.82 25.61 -6.12
CA LEU A 413 -8.30 26.67 -7.01
C LEU A 413 -7.41 27.91 -7.01
N GLU A 414 -6.81 28.27 -5.87
CA GLU A 414 -5.89 29.41 -5.74
C GLU A 414 -4.55 29.19 -6.47
N HIS A 415 -4.21 27.95 -6.84
CA HIS A 415 -2.97 27.66 -7.53
C HIS A 415 -2.99 28.17 -8.98
N SER A 416 -1.94 28.84 -9.42
CA SER A 416 -1.88 29.59 -10.69
C SER A 416 -2.02 28.74 -11.95
N THR A 417 -1.78 27.43 -11.85
CA THR A 417 -1.92 26.49 -12.97
C THR A 417 -3.31 25.88 -13.10
N THR A 418 -4.21 26.19 -12.16
CA THR A 418 -5.56 25.61 -12.14
C THR A 418 -6.41 26.09 -13.29
N LYS A 419 -6.98 25.12 -14.01
CA LYS A 419 -7.96 25.34 -15.07
C LYS A 419 -9.18 24.49 -14.78
N ILE A 420 -10.35 25.07 -14.98
CA ILE A 420 -11.63 24.38 -14.82
C ILE A 420 -12.06 23.90 -16.18
N GLU A 421 -12.10 22.57 -16.35
CA GLU A 421 -12.62 21.93 -17.54
C GLU A 421 -14.13 21.66 -17.40
N LEU A 422 -14.80 21.42 -18.53
CA LEU A 422 -16.24 21.15 -18.59
C LEU A 422 -16.69 20.04 -17.62
N TYR A 423 -15.90 18.98 -17.48
CA TYR A 423 -16.24 17.87 -16.60
C TYR A 423 -16.10 18.21 -15.11
N ASN A 424 -15.15 19.07 -14.71
CA ASN A 424 -15.00 19.48 -13.31
C ASN A 424 -16.21 20.25 -12.81
N LEU A 425 -16.72 21.17 -13.62
CA LEU A 425 -17.96 21.87 -13.29
C LEU A 425 -19.14 20.90 -13.23
N GLY A 426 -19.20 19.92 -14.15
CA GLY A 426 -20.18 18.84 -14.10
C GLY A 426 -20.12 18.03 -12.80
N GLU A 427 -18.92 17.69 -12.33
CA GLU A 427 -18.70 16.99 -11.06
C GLU A 427 -19.15 17.83 -9.85
N ALA A 428 -18.88 19.14 -9.85
CA ALA A 428 -19.34 20.04 -8.79
C ALA A 428 -20.86 20.14 -8.73
N ILE A 429 -21.52 20.21 -9.89
CA ILE A 429 -23.00 20.18 -10.00
C ILE A 429 -23.55 18.85 -9.47
N GLU A 430 -22.93 17.72 -9.85
CA GLU A 430 -23.36 16.40 -9.40
C GLU A 430 -23.13 16.16 -7.92
N LYS A 431 -22.07 16.73 -7.34
CA LYS A 431 -21.82 16.71 -5.89
C LYS A 431 -23.00 17.34 -5.13
N GLY A 432 -23.65 18.34 -5.71
CA GLY A 432 -24.84 19.00 -5.15
C GLY A 432 -24.56 19.88 -3.92
N ASP A 433 -23.29 20.08 -3.58
CA ASP A 433 -22.86 21.00 -2.52
C ASP A 433 -22.73 22.41 -3.10
N LEU A 434 -23.61 23.32 -2.67
CA LEU A 434 -23.67 24.69 -3.15
C LEU A 434 -22.40 25.48 -2.84
N ALA A 435 -21.73 25.23 -1.71
CA ALA A 435 -20.51 25.96 -1.35
C ALA A 435 -19.33 25.55 -2.24
N ILE A 436 -19.23 24.25 -2.54
CA ILE A 436 -18.25 23.70 -3.49
C ILE A 436 -18.50 24.25 -4.90
N LEU A 437 -19.74 24.21 -5.37
CA LEU A 437 -20.09 24.75 -6.69
C LEU A 437 -19.78 26.24 -6.79
N LYS A 438 -20.14 27.05 -5.79
CA LYS A 438 -19.83 28.48 -5.78
C LYS A 438 -18.34 28.76 -5.86
N ALA A 439 -17.52 28.01 -5.11
CA ALA A 439 -16.07 28.17 -5.19
C ALA A 439 -15.52 27.88 -6.61
N VAL A 440 -16.04 26.86 -7.29
CA VAL A 440 -15.68 26.57 -8.69
C VAL A 440 -16.16 27.68 -9.62
N LEU A 441 -17.40 28.16 -9.46
CA LEU A 441 -17.97 29.24 -10.28
C LEU A 441 -17.24 30.59 -10.12
N GLU A 442 -16.73 30.89 -8.93
CA GLU A 442 -15.99 32.13 -8.65
C GLU A 442 -14.61 32.20 -9.34
N HIS A 443 -14.10 31.07 -9.81
CA HIS A 443 -12.78 31.02 -10.43
C HIS A 443 -12.80 31.59 -11.87
N SER A 444 -11.79 32.39 -12.21
CA SER A 444 -11.77 33.21 -13.42
C SER A 444 -11.77 32.44 -14.75
N THR A 445 -11.38 31.18 -14.73
CA THR A 445 -11.35 30.33 -15.93
C THR A 445 -12.67 29.62 -16.20
N THR A 446 -13.66 29.75 -15.32
CA THR A 446 -14.94 29.04 -15.43
C THR A 446 -15.76 29.55 -16.60
N LYS A 447 -16.20 28.61 -17.44
CA LYS A 447 -17.16 28.83 -18.52
C LYS A 447 -18.29 27.84 -18.36
N ILE A 448 -19.53 28.35 -18.44
CA ILE A 448 -20.71 27.50 -18.41
C ILE A 448 -21.03 27.11 -19.84
N GLU A 449 -20.80 25.85 -20.17
CA GLU A 449 -21.22 25.29 -21.44
C GLU A 449 -22.69 24.80 -21.34
N PRO A 450 -23.42 24.72 -22.45
CA PRO A 450 -24.82 24.26 -22.47
C PRO A 450 -25.00 22.90 -21.78
N TYR A 451 -24.02 22.01 -21.92
CA TYR A 451 -24.02 20.73 -21.23
C TYR A 451 -24.01 20.85 -19.69
N ASN A 452 -23.24 21.78 -19.12
CA ASN A 452 -23.19 21.99 -17.67
C ASN A 452 -24.53 22.48 -17.13
N LEU A 453 -25.16 23.41 -17.85
CA LEU A 453 -26.50 23.88 -17.49
C LEU A 453 -27.54 22.75 -17.61
N GLY A 454 -27.45 21.92 -18.66
CA GLY A 454 -28.27 20.71 -18.82
C GLY A 454 -28.17 19.78 -17.61
N LYS A 455 -26.94 19.50 -17.13
CA LYS A 455 -26.74 18.73 -15.90
C LYS A 455 -27.39 19.37 -14.67
N ALA A 456 -27.29 20.69 -14.51
CA ALA A 456 -27.91 21.39 -13.37
C ALA A 456 -29.44 21.27 -13.39
N ILE A 457 -30.04 21.32 -14.58
CA ILE A 457 -31.48 21.11 -14.79
C ILE A 457 -31.86 19.66 -14.46
N GLU A 458 -31.11 18.68 -14.97
CA GLU A 458 -31.32 17.25 -14.72
C GLU A 458 -31.20 16.91 -13.23
N LYS A 459 -30.26 17.55 -12.51
CA LYS A 459 -30.10 17.42 -11.06
C LYS A 459 -31.36 17.83 -10.31
N GLY A 460 -32.10 18.82 -10.83
CA GLY A 460 -33.36 19.30 -10.26
C GLY A 460 -33.23 20.05 -8.93
N ASN A 461 -32.00 20.39 -8.51
CA ASN A 461 -31.78 21.21 -7.33
C ASN A 461 -31.81 22.70 -7.73
N LEU A 462 -32.89 23.40 -7.34
CA LEU A 462 -33.11 24.79 -7.72
C LEU A 462 -31.99 25.74 -7.26
N ALA A 463 -31.38 25.50 -6.09
CA ALA A 463 -30.30 26.36 -5.59
C ALA A 463 -29.02 26.22 -6.44
N ILE A 464 -28.71 24.98 -6.85
CA ILE A 464 -27.60 24.67 -7.76
C ILE A 464 -27.85 25.30 -9.14
N LEU A 465 -29.05 25.12 -9.69
CA LEU A 465 -29.42 25.72 -10.97
C LEU A 465 -29.32 27.25 -10.93
N LYS A 466 -29.85 27.89 -9.89
CA LYS A 466 -29.75 29.35 -9.75
C LYS A 466 -28.30 29.83 -9.70
N ALA A 467 -27.43 29.15 -8.97
CA ALA A 467 -26.01 29.50 -8.94
C ALA A 467 -25.36 29.42 -10.33
N VAL A 468 -25.69 28.39 -11.13
CA VAL A 468 -25.20 28.29 -12.52
C VAL A 468 -25.79 29.39 -13.41
N LEU A 469 -27.09 29.68 -13.28
CA LEU A 469 -27.76 30.74 -14.05
C LEU A 469 -27.24 32.15 -13.72
N GLU A 470 -26.85 32.41 -12.48
CA GLU A 470 -26.28 33.70 -12.05
C GLU A 470 -24.88 33.97 -12.63
N HIS A 471 -24.19 32.94 -13.15
CA HIS A 471 -22.86 33.10 -13.71
C HIS A 471 -22.90 33.85 -15.04
N SER A 472 -22.00 34.84 -15.20
CA SER A 472 -22.04 35.79 -16.33
C SER A 472 -21.83 35.17 -17.71
N THR A 473 -21.24 33.98 -17.79
CA THR A 473 -21.02 33.27 -19.05
C THR A 473 -22.20 32.38 -19.46
N THR A 474 -23.23 32.26 -18.62
CA THR A 474 -24.37 31.38 -18.88
C THR A 474 -25.23 31.88 -20.05
N LYS A 475 -25.50 30.96 -20.97
CA LYS A 475 -26.43 31.16 -22.09
C LYS A 475 -27.41 30.00 -22.12
N ILE A 476 -28.68 30.30 -22.30
CA ILE A 476 -29.72 29.30 -22.48
C ILE A 476 -29.78 28.97 -23.97
N GLU A 477 -29.53 27.71 -24.32
CA GLU A 477 -29.72 27.20 -25.67
C GLU A 477 -31.01 26.36 -25.77
N LEU A 478 -31.44 26.09 -27.00
CA LEU A 478 -32.61 25.24 -27.32
C LEU A 478 -32.61 23.95 -26.49
N TYR A 479 -31.44 23.29 -26.43
CA TYR A 479 -31.22 22.06 -25.68
C TYR A 479 -31.53 22.21 -24.17
N ASN A 480 -31.15 23.33 -23.55
CA ASN A 480 -31.38 23.55 -22.12
C ASN A 480 -32.85 23.74 -21.81
N LEU A 481 -33.56 24.49 -22.65
CA LEU A 481 -34.99 24.70 -22.46
C LEU A 481 -35.76 23.39 -22.66
N GLY A 482 -35.42 22.60 -23.69
CA GLY A 482 -36.00 21.27 -23.89
C GLY A 482 -35.78 20.35 -22.68
N LYS A 483 -34.56 20.32 -22.13
CA LYS A 483 -34.26 19.59 -20.88
C LYS A 483 -35.10 20.03 -19.68
N ALA A 484 -35.36 21.33 -19.54
CA ALA A 484 -36.19 21.85 -18.45
C ALA A 484 -37.67 21.44 -18.62
N ILE A 485 -38.15 21.42 -19.86
CA ILE A 485 -39.48 20.94 -20.24
C ILE A 485 -39.57 19.44 -19.93
N GLU A 486 -38.66 18.62 -20.46
CA GLU A 486 -38.59 17.18 -20.19
C GLU A 486 -38.59 16.87 -18.69
N LYS A 487 -37.80 17.62 -17.89
CA LYS A 487 -37.74 17.46 -16.43
C LYS A 487 -39.10 17.65 -15.74
N GLY A 488 -39.96 18.51 -16.28
CA GLY A 488 -41.32 18.74 -15.78
C GLY A 488 -41.41 19.38 -14.41
N ASN A 489 -40.32 19.96 -13.90
CA ASN A 489 -40.34 20.70 -12.67
C ASN A 489 -40.59 22.19 -12.98
N LEU A 490 -41.79 22.68 -12.66
CA LEU A 490 -42.20 24.06 -12.93
C LEU A 490 -41.24 25.11 -12.34
N ALA A 491 -40.69 24.88 -11.15
CA ALA A 491 -39.77 25.83 -10.52
C ALA A 491 -38.42 25.90 -11.26
N ILE A 492 -37.94 24.77 -11.77
CA ILE A 492 -36.74 24.69 -12.61
C ILE A 492 -36.97 25.38 -13.94
N LEU A 493 -38.10 25.09 -14.60
CA LEU A 493 -38.46 25.73 -15.86
C LEU A 493 -38.58 27.25 -15.70
N LYS A 494 -39.28 27.73 -14.67
CA LYS A 494 -39.41 29.17 -14.41
C LYS A 494 -38.05 29.84 -14.21
N ALA A 495 -37.14 29.22 -13.47
CA ALA A 495 -35.79 29.76 -13.31
C ALA A 495 -35.03 29.88 -14.65
N VAL A 496 -35.17 28.90 -15.55
CA VAL A 496 -34.59 28.96 -16.89
C VAL A 496 -35.27 30.06 -17.73
N LEU A 497 -36.61 30.15 -17.71
CA LEU A 497 -37.38 31.16 -18.45
C LEU A 497 -37.07 32.59 -17.99
N GLU A 498 -36.84 32.81 -16.69
CA GLU A 498 -36.49 34.12 -16.12
C GLU A 498 -35.11 34.63 -16.57
N HIS A 499 -34.26 33.76 -17.13
CA HIS A 499 -32.93 34.15 -17.57
C HIS A 499 -32.98 35.00 -18.85
N SER A 500 -32.23 36.11 -18.88
CA SER A 500 -32.33 37.13 -19.93
C SER A 500 -31.94 36.66 -21.34
N THR A 501 -31.19 35.56 -21.44
CA THR A 501 -30.77 34.98 -22.73
C THR A 501 -31.78 33.98 -23.29
N THR A 502 -32.87 33.69 -22.57
CA THR A 502 -33.85 32.70 -22.97
C THR A 502 -34.63 33.14 -24.20
N LYS A 503 -34.64 32.27 -25.20
CA LYS A 503 -35.46 32.38 -26.41
C LYS A 503 -36.26 31.11 -26.56
N ILE A 504 -37.54 31.27 -26.83
CA ILE A 504 -38.44 30.14 -27.07
C ILE A 504 -38.50 29.94 -28.58
N GLU A 505 -38.11 28.75 -29.00
CA GLU A 505 -38.19 28.31 -30.39
C GLU A 505 -39.35 27.33 -30.58
N LEU A 506 -39.77 27.15 -31.84
CA LEU A 506 -40.91 26.31 -32.21
C LEU A 506 -40.80 24.89 -31.66
N TYR A 507 -39.58 24.34 -31.65
CA TYR A 507 -39.30 23.00 -31.14
C TYR A 507 -39.65 22.87 -29.66
N ASN A 508 -39.28 23.84 -28.81
CA ASN A 508 -39.58 23.80 -27.37
C ASN A 508 -41.08 23.88 -27.10
N LEU A 509 -41.81 24.69 -27.87
CA LEU A 509 -43.26 24.78 -27.73
C LEU A 509 -43.93 23.46 -28.13
N GLY A 510 -43.41 22.81 -29.18
CA GLY A 510 -43.82 21.47 -29.58
C GLY A 510 -43.54 20.39 -28.54
N GLU A 511 -42.38 20.42 -27.86
CA GLU A 511 -42.05 19.50 -26.75
C GLU A 511 -42.97 19.71 -25.55
N ALA A 512 -43.32 20.97 -25.24
CA ALA A 512 -44.21 21.27 -24.13
C ALA A 512 -45.65 20.78 -24.36
N ILE A 513 -46.10 20.84 -25.62
CA ILE A 513 -47.39 20.29 -26.05
C ILE A 513 -47.40 18.77 -25.91
N GLU A 514 -46.40 18.06 -26.47
CA GLU A 514 -46.26 16.60 -26.36
C GLU A 514 -46.17 16.12 -24.91
N LYS A 515 -45.56 16.92 -24.04
CA LYS A 515 -45.48 16.60 -22.61
C LYS A 515 -46.87 16.55 -21.95
N GLY A 516 -47.85 17.30 -22.45
CA GLY A 516 -49.20 17.36 -21.91
C GLY A 516 -49.33 18.03 -20.53
N ASP A 517 -48.27 18.66 -20.01
CA ASP A 517 -48.33 19.36 -18.72
C ASP A 517 -48.78 20.82 -18.92
N LEU A 518 -50.04 21.09 -18.59
CA LEU A 518 -50.66 22.41 -18.74
C LEU A 518 -49.91 23.52 -17.98
N ALA A 519 -49.31 23.23 -16.83
CA ALA A 519 -48.61 24.24 -16.04
C ALA A 519 -47.27 24.62 -16.70
N ILE A 520 -46.57 23.62 -17.27
CA ILE A 520 -45.35 23.81 -18.05
C ILE A 520 -45.64 24.60 -19.33
N LEU A 521 -46.67 24.21 -20.07
CA LEU A 521 -47.07 24.91 -21.29
C LEU A 521 -47.45 26.36 -21.01
N LYS A 522 -48.26 26.63 -19.98
CA LYS A 522 -48.62 28.00 -19.59
C LYS A 522 -47.41 28.86 -19.26
N ALA A 523 -46.43 28.33 -18.53
CA ALA A 523 -45.22 29.07 -18.21
C ALA A 523 -44.44 29.49 -19.47
N ILE A 524 -44.42 28.65 -20.50
CA ILE A 524 -43.76 28.96 -21.79
C ILE A 524 -44.60 29.97 -22.57
N LEU A 525 -45.92 29.79 -22.64
CA LEU A 525 -46.83 30.71 -23.32
C LEU A 525 -46.82 32.12 -22.72
N GLU A 526 -46.63 32.25 -21.41
CA GLU A 526 -46.55 33.55 -20.71
C GLU A 526 -45.24 34.32 -20.99
N HIS A 527 -44.22 33.67 -21.56
CA HIS A 527 -42.92 34.28 -21.79
C HIS A 527 -42.94 35.20 -23.04
N SER A 528 -42.31 36.36 -22.93
CA SER A 528 -42.44 37.47 -23.90
C SER A 528 -41.90 37.19 -25.31
N THR A 529 -41.04 36.18 -25.46
CA THR A 529 -40.47 35.79 -26.76
C THR A 529 -41.31 34.75 -27.50
N THR A 530 -42.38 34.25 -26.89
CA THR A 530 -43.21 33.19 -27.46
C THR A 530 -44.00 33.68 -28.67
N LYS A 531 -43.79 32.99 -29.79
CA LYS A 531 -44.58 33.13 -31.02
C LYS A 531 -45.15 31.77 -31.37
N ILE A 532 -46.44 31.71 -31.63
CA ILE A 532 -47.11 30.49 -32.06
C ILE A 532 -47.26 30.54 -33.56
N GLU A 533 -46.71 29.55 -34.25
CA GLU A 533 -46.87 29.40 -35.69
C GLU A 533 -47.87 28.28 -36.02
N LEU A 534 -48.34 28.27 -37.27
CA LEU A 534 -49.33 27.32 -37.78
C LEU A 534 -48.98 25.86 -37.47
N TYR A 535 -47.69 25.51 -37.57
CA TYR A 535 -47.19 24.16 -37.28
C TYR A 535 -47.42 23.76 -35.82
N THR A 536 -47.15 24.67 -34.87
CA THR A 536 -47.29 24.38 -33.45
C THR A 536 -48.76 24.22 -33.03
N LEU A 537 -49.66 25.00 -33.64
CA LEU A 537 -51.10 24.80 -33.47
C LEU A 537 -51.55 23.45 -34.03
N GLY A 538 -51.04 23.06 -35.21
CA GLY A 538 -51.31 21.74 -35.80
C GLY A 538 -50.94 20.59 -34.85
N LYS A 539 -49.76 20.67 -34.22
CA LYS A 539 -49.33 19.68 -33.23
C LYS A 539 -50.27 19.59 -32.01
N ALA A 540 -50.72 20.73 -31.47
CA ALA A 540 -51.67 20.74 -30.35
C ALA A 540 -53.04 20.16 -30.73
N ILE A 541 -53.44 20.31 -31.99
CA ILE A 541 -54.67 19.72 -32.54
C ILE A 541 -54.51 18.19 -32.63
N GLU A 542 -53.39 17.72 -33.18
CA GLU A 542 -53.08 16.29 -33.31
C GLU A 542 -53.00 15.56 -31.97
N GLU A 543 -52.42 16.19 -30.94
CA GLU A 543 -52.39 15.62 -29.57
C GLU A 543 -53.79 15.47 -28.95
N GLY A 544 -54.75 16.30 -29.35
CA GLY A 544 -56.16 16.18 -28.96
C GLY A 544 -56.49 16.49 -27.49
N ASP A 545 -55.53 16.90 -26.66
CA ASP A 545 -55.78 17.38 -25.30
C ASP A 545 -56.45 18.76 -25.34
N LEU A 546 -57.74 18.80 -24.98
CA LEU A 546 -58.56 20.01 -25.02
C LEU A 546 -58.03 21.14 -24.12
N ALA A 547 -57.39 20.83 -22.99
CA ALA A 547 -56.86 21.85 -22.09
C ALA A 547 -55.58 22.48 -22.66
N ILE A 548 -54.72 21.67 -23.26
CA ILE A 548 -53.50 22.10 -23.97
C ILE A 548 -53.89 22.92 -25.21
N LEU A 549 -54.77 22.40 -26.06
CA LEU A 549 -55.24 23.06 -27.26
C LEU A 549 -55.90 24.41 -26.93
N LYS A 550 -56.74 24.46 -25.89
CA LYS A 550 -57.35 25.71 -25.44
C LYS A 550 -56.30 26.72 -24.98
N ALA A 551 -55.28 26.30 -24.24
CA ALA A 551 -54.21 27.21 -23.79
C ALA A 551 -53.42 27.81 -24.97
N VAL A 552 -53.15 27.00 -26.02
CA VAL A 552 -52.50 27.48 -27.26
C VAL A 552 -53.39 28.47 -28.01
N LEU A 553 -54.69 28.16 -28.16
CA LEU A 553 -55.67 29.01 -28.86
C LEU A 553 -55.99 30.33 -28.14
N GLU A 554 -55.76 30.42 -26.83
CA GLU A 554 -55.96 31.66 -26.05
C GLU A 554 -54.79 32.64 -26.15
N HIS A 555 -53.66 32.23 -26.75
CA HIS A 555 -52.47 33.08 -26.85
C HIS A 555 -52.64 34.19 -27.91
N SER A 556 -52.17 35.40 -27.62
CA SER A 556 -52.47 36.60 -28.41
C SER A 556 -51.85 36.65 -29.82
N THR A 557 -50.88 35.78 -30.12
CA THR A 557 -50.20 35.72 -31.43
C THR A 557 -50.77 34.66 -32.36
N ILE A 558 -51.88 33.99 -31.97
CA ILE A 558 -52.44 32.88 -32.71
C ILE A 558 -53.16 33.35 -33.99
N GLU A 559 -52.92 32.63 -35.09
CA GLU A 559 -53.72 32.71 -36.32
C GLU A 559 -54.14 31.30 -36.72
N VAL A 560 -55.45 31.04 -36.75
CA VAL A 560 -55.99 29.73 -37.17
C VAL A 560 -56.14 29.73 -38.69
N GLY A 561 -55.25 29.01 -39.38
CA GLY A 561 -55.30 28.85 -40.83
C GLY A 561 -56.21 27.71 -41.30
N SER A 562 -56.54 27.69 -42.59
CA SER A 562 -57.31 26.61 -43.22
C SER A 562 -56.66 25.23 -43.04
N SER A 563 -55.31 25.17 -43.03
CA SER A 563 -54.57 23.93 -42.76
C SER A 563 -54.85 23.38 -41.36
N ASN A 564 -55.01 24.23 -40.33
CA ASN A 564 -55.29 23.77 -38.97
C ASN A 564 -56.72 23.25 -38.82
N ILE A 565 -57.68 23.84 -39.56
CA ILE A 565 -59.06 23.32 -39.61
C ILE A 565 -59.08 21.93 -40.26
N TYR A 566 -58.34 21.76 -41.36
CA TYR A 566 -58.19 20.47 -42.02
C TYR A 566 -57.54 19.43 -41.09
N THR A 567 -56.43 19.76 -40.43
CA THR A 567 -55.79 18.89 -39.42
C THR A 567 -56.77 18.51 -38.30
N ALA A 568 -57.61 19.44 -37.83
CA ALA A 568 -58.62 19.14 -36.80
C ALA A 568 -59.67 18.14 -37.29
N GLU A 569 -60.12 18.27 -38.54
CA GLU A 569 -61.08 17.34 -39.15
C GLU A 569 -60.48 15.93 -39.34
N GLU A 570 -59.18 15.84 -39.65
CA GLU A 570 -58.44 14.56 -39.73
C GLU A 570 -58.31 13.84 -38.39
N THR A 571 -58.33 14.55 -37.26
CA THR A 571 -58.32 13.89 -35.93
C THR A 571 -59.60 13.10 -35.63
N HIS A 572 -60.69 13.39 -36.35
CA HIS A 572 -62.05 12.87 -36.10
C HIS A 572 -62.57 13.09 -34.67
N ASN A 573 -61.98 14.02 -33.92
CA ASN A 573 -62.40 14.39 -32.58
C ASN A 573 -63.32 15.62 -32.63
N LEU A 574 -64.63 15.42 -32.40
CA LEU A 574 -65.64 16.48 -32.49
C LEU A 574 -65.35 17.66 -31.56
N ASP A 575 -64.86 17.41 -30.35
CA ASP A 575 -64.57 18.47 -29.38
C ASP A 575 -63.38 19.34 -29.83
N VAL A 576 -62.36 18.72 -30.44
CA VAL A 576 -61.21 19.41 -31.03
C VAL A 576 -61.64 20.26 -32.23
N ILE A 577 -62.46 19.69 -33.13
CA ILE A 577 -62.98 20.40 -34.32
C ILE A 577 -63.80 21.62 -33.91
N GLU A 578 -64.72 21.45 -32.95
CA GLU A 578 -65.56 22.55 -32.47
C GLU A 578 -64.72 23.65 -31.79
N LEU A 579 -63.72 23.25 -31.00
CA LEU A 579 -62.82 24.20 -30.34
C LEU A 579 -61.97 24.98 -31.35
N VAL A 580 -61.39 24.35 -32.37
CA VAL A 580 -60.60 25.04 -33.40
C VAL A 580 -61.47 25.97 -34.23
N LYS A 581 -62.66 25.52 -34.66
CA LYS A 581 -63.60 26.35 -35.44
C LYS A 581 -64.05 27.60 -34.68
N LYS A 582 -64.26 27.50 -33.36
CA LYS A 582 -64.61 28.64 -32.50
C LYS A 582 -63.57 29.78 -32.53
N TYR A 583 -62.29 29.45 -32.69
CA TYR A 583 -61.20 30.43 -32.72
C TYR A 583 -60.76 30.78 -34.15
N SER A 584 -61.40 30.20 -35.17
CA SER A 584 -61.16 30.55 -36.57
C SER A 584 -62.00 31.76 -37.01
N THR A 585 -61.39 32.69 -37.76
CA THR A 585 -62.09 33.83 -38.39
C THR A 585 -62.59 33.49 -39.81
N ILE A 586 -62.30 32.28 -40.30
CA ILE A 586 -62.71 31.81 -41.62
C ILE A 586 -64.15 31.29 -41.51
N ASN A 587 -65.11 32.14 -41.87
CA ASN A 587 -66.45 31.68 -42.22
C ASN A 587 -66.32 30.69 -43.39
N THR A 588 -66.77 29.46 -43.17
CA THR A 588 -66.93 28.41 -44.19
C THR A 588 -67.71 28.94 -45.40
N ILE A 589 -67.01 29.12 -46.51
CA ILE A 589 -67.54 29.07 -47.88
C ILE A 589 -66.46 28.24 -48.61
N THR A 590 -66.69 26.98 -48.95
CA THR A 590 -67.47 26.59 -50.12
C THR A 590 -68.12 25.21 -49.94
N SER A 591 -69.45 25.19 -49.99
CA SER A 591 -70.20 24.11 -50.63
C SER A 591 -70.07 24.27 -52.15
N GLU A 592 -69.41 23.35 -52.84
CA GLU A 592 -69.72 23.08 -54.25
C GLU A 592 -69.73 21.57 -54.48
N GLU A 593 -70.96 21.06 -54.59
CA GLU A 593 -71.29 19.86 -55.35
C GLU A 593 -70.75 20.01 -56.78
N ASN A 594 -70.11 18.97 -57.31
CA ASN A 594 -70.23 18.61 -58.72
C ASN A 594 -69.90 17.14 -58.97
N THR A 595 -70.97 16.37 -59.11
CA THR A 595 -71.22 15.43 -60.22
C THR A 595 -70.14 14.44 -60.65
N ILE A 596 -70.39 13.18 -60.28
CA ILE A 596 -70.38 11.97 -61.13
C ILE A 596 -69.87 12.19 -62.57
N ASP A 597 -68.72 11.60 -62.89
CA ASP A 597 -68.55 10.95 -64.19
C ASP A 597 -67.92 9.56 -64.02
N THR A 598 -68.65 8.59 -64.57
CA THR A 598 -68.38 7.17 -64.62
C THR A 598 -67.45 6.86 -65.78
N THR A 599 -66.33 6.17 -65.53
CA THR A 599 -65.81 5.18 -66.48
C THR A 599 -65.12 4.03 -65.75
N LEU A 600 -65.68 2.83 -65.97
CA LEU A 600 -65.13 1.53 -65.61
C LEU A 600 -63.74 1.32 -66.24
N THR A 601 -62.87 0.57 -65.55
CA THR A 601 -62.50 -0.79 -66.00
C THR A 601 -61.79 -1.58 -64.92
N VAL A 602 -62.24 -2.82 -64.81
CA VAL A 602 -61.78 -3.95 -64.00
C VAL A 602 -60.32 -4.27 -64.31
N VAL A 603 -59.50 -4.50 -63.29
CA VAL A 603 -58.18 -5.15 -63.45
C VAL A 603 -58.29 -6.55 -62.86
N GLU A 604 -58.17 -7.52 -63.77
CA GLU A 604 -58.01 -8.95 -63.50
C GLU A 604 -56.69 -9.24 -62.74
N GLU A 605 -56.73 -10.31 -61.96
CA GLU A 605 -55.60 -10.95 -61.30
C GLU A 605 -54.56 -11.56 -62.28
N VAL A 606 -53.47 -12.06 -61.67
CA VAL A 606 -52.57 -13.17 -62.11
C VAL A 606 -51.22 -12.71 -62.72
N PRO A 607 -50.05 -13.35 -62.45
CA PRO A 607 -49.42 -13.71 -61.16
C PRO A 607 -47.87 -13.52 -61.19
N ALA A 608 -47.20 -13.98 -60.13
CA ALA A 608 -45.75 -14.09 -59.96
C ALA A 608 -45.03 -15.06 -60.93
N LEU A 609 -43.83 -14.67 -61.38
CA LEU A 609 -42.65 -15.46 -61.82
C LEU A 609 -41.48 -14.45 -61.82
N GLY A 610 -40.22 -14.71 -61.43
CA GLY A 610 -39.44 -15.90 -61.15
C GLY A 610 -37.96 -15.45 -61.11
N GLU A 611 -37.14 -16.20 -60.39
CA GLU A 611 -35.74 -15.94 -60.03
C GLU A 611 -34.73 -15.93 -61.20
N GLY A 612 -33.53 -15.39 -60.91
CA GLY A 612 -32.26 -15.65 -61.60
C GLY A 612 -31.68 -14.41 -62.30
N THR A 613 -30.42 -14.00 -62.16
CA THR A 613 -29.18 -14.62 -61.67
C THR A 613 -28.16 -13.50 -61.44
N GLU A 614 -27.42 -13.52 -60.33
CA GLU A 614 -26.14 -12.81 -60.20
C GLU A 614 -25.00 -13.70 -60.73
N GLY A 615 -24.15 -13.11 -61.57
CA GLY A 615 -22.86 -13.65 -61.98
C GLY A 615 -21.72 -12.89 -61.30
N VAL A 616 -20.67 -13.65 -61.00
CA VAL A 616 -19.36 -13.25 -60.47
C VAL A 616 -18.65 -12.21 -61.34
#